data_AF-A0A7K1JH73-F1
#
_entry.id   AF-A0A7K1JH73-F1
#
_cell.length_a   1.000
_cell.length_b   1.000
_cell.length_c   1.000
_cell.angle_alpha   90.00
_cell.angle_beta   90.00
_cell.angle_gamma   90.00
#
_symmetry.space_group_name_H-M   'P 1'
#
loop_
_entity.id
_entity.type
_entity.pdbx_description
1 polymer ?
#
loop_
_entity_poly.entity_id
_entity_poly.type
_entity_poly.pdbx_seq_one_letter_code
_entity_poly.pdbx_strand_id
1 'polypeptide(L)' 'MSALDSGTLGAEVVTDLGQLAQARESYLKEYGYRLPLQDAERAAGLTEADIWAFEAKAS' A
#
# COMPACT_ATOMS: atom_id res chain seq x y z
N MET A 1 9.45 -15.58 -6.95
CA MET A 1 8.45 -16.01 -5.94
C MET A 1 8.05 -14.76 -5.17
N SER A 2 6.75 -14.47 -5.08
CA SER A 2 6.24 -13.29 -4.36
C SER A 2 6.16 -13.58 -2.86
N ALA A 3 6.26 -12.55 -2.00
CA ALA A 3 6.00 -12.67 -0.56
C ALA A 3 4.56 -13.15 -0.23
N LEU A 4 3.64 -13.06 -1.21
CA LEU A 4 2.32 -13.67 -1.14
C LEU A 4 2.37 -15.21 -1.24
N ASP A 5 3.29 -15.77 -2.03
CA ASP A 5 3.38 -17.22 -2.27
C ASP A 5 3.95 -17.99 -1.05
N SER A 6 4.67 -17.30 -0.17
CA SER A 6 5.26 -17.89 1.04
C SER A 6 4.29 -17.97 2.23
N GLY A 7 3.04 -17.51 2.07
CA GLY A 7 2.08 -17.40 3.18
C GLY A 7 2.46 -16.36 4.24
N THR A 8 3.43 -15.49 3.93
CA THR A 8 3.94 -14.45 4.84
C THR A 8 2.99 -13.26 4.91
N LEU A 9 2.24 -13.00 3.84
CA LEU A 9 1.32 -11.87 3.74
C LEU A 9 -0.13 -12.35 3.84
N GLY A 10 -0.85 -11.86 4.85
CA GLY A 10 -2.29 -12.09 5.05
C GLY A 10 -3.14 -10.94 4.50
N ALA A 11 -4.46 -11.12 4.49
CA ALA A 11 -5.42 -10.08 4.13
C ALA A 11 -6.21 -9.63 5.36
N GLU A 12 -6.02 -8.37 5.76
CA GLU A 12 -6.77 -7.71 6.83
C GLU A 12 -7.50 -6.48 6.25
N VAL A 13 -8.72 -6.23 6.73
CA VAL A 13 -9.48 -5.04 6.33
C VAL A 13 -8.95 -3.84 7.11
N VAL A 14 -8.23 -2.96 6.43
CA VAL A 14 -7.74 -1.70 7.00
C VAL A 14 -8.71 -0.58 6.64
N THR A 15 -9.35 0.02 7.64
CA THR A 15 -10.29 1.14 7.46
C THR A 15 -9.67 2.50 7.82
N ASP A 16 -8.52 2.50 8.50
CA ASP A 16 -7.81 3.72 8.86
C ASP A 16 -6.80 4.11 7.77
N LEU A 17 -6.85 5.37 7.34
CA LEU A 17 -5.99 5.87 6.26
C LEU A 17 -4.51 5.96 6.68
N GLY A 18 -4.22 6.19 7.96
CA GLY A 18 -2.86 6.22 8.49
C GLY A 18 -2.24 4.82 8.50
N GLN A 19 -2.99 3.82 8.97
CA GLN A 19 -2.58 2.41 8.91
C GLN A 19 -2.39 1.95 7.47
N LEU A 20 -3.26 2.36 6.55
CA LEU A 20 -3.12 2.04 5.14
C LEU A 20 -1.84 2.65 4.54
N ALA A 21 -1.51 3.90 4.89
CA ALA A 21 -0.27 4.54 4.47
C ALA A 21 0.97 3.80 5.01
N GLN A 22 0.97 3.47 6.30
CA GLN A 22 2.07 2.72 6.93
C GLN A 22 2.24 1.33 6.30
N ALA A 23 1.14 0.64 5.98
CA ALA A 23 1.18 -0.64 5.29
C ALA A 23 1.77 -0.49 3.88
N ARG A 24 1.33 0.50 3.10
CA ARG A 24 1.91 0.77 1.75
C ARG A 24 3.42 0.97 1.81
N GLU A 25 3.90 1.81 2.74
CA GLU A 25 5.33 2.06 2.93
C GLU A 25 6.07 0.77 3.33
N SER A 26 5.57 0.07 4.35
CA SER A 26 6.24 -1.10 4.92
C SER A 26 6.36 -2.23 3.90
N TYR A 27 5.29 -2.52 3.16
CA TYR A 27 5.29 -3.57 2.15
C TYR A 27 6.21 -3.24 0.97
N LEU A 28 6.24 -1.97 0.55
CA LEU A 28 7.13 -1.53 -0.50
C LEU A 28 8.60 -1.61 -0.06
N LYS A 29 8.92 -1.19 1.17
CA LYS A 29 10.29 -1.15 1.68
C LYS A 29 10.84 -2.53 2.03
N GLU A 30 10.03 -3.37 2.68
CA GLU A 30 10.45 -4.67 3.19
C GLU A 30 10.41 -5.75 2.10
N TYR A 31 9.43 -5.69 1.19
CA TYR A 31 9.20 -6.75 0.20
C TYR A 31 9.29 -6.26 -1.25
N GLY A 32 9.50 -4.97 -1.51
CA GLY A 32 9.42 -4.41 -2.87
C GLY A 32 8.01 -4.52 -3.47
N TYR A 33 7.00 -4.72 -2.63
CA TYR A 33 5.66 -5.09 -3.05
C TYR A 33 4.72 -3.88 -3.00
N ARG A 34 4.04 -3.62 -4.13
CA ARG A 34 2.97 -2.63 -4.22
C ARG A 34 1.64 -3.30 -4.00
N LEU A 35 0.80 -2.70 -3.16
CA LEU A 35 -0.53 -3.23 -2.87
C LEU A 35 -1.43 -3.10 -4.11
N PRO A 36 -2.33 -4.06 -4.40
CA PRO A 36 -3.19 -4.02 -5.59
C PRO A 36 -4.08 -2.77 -5.66
N LEU A 37 -4.38 -2.17 -4.50
CA LEU A 37 -5.09 -0.90 -4.40
C LEU A 37 -4.38 0.24 -5.14
N GLN A 38 -3.04 0.28 -5.13
CA GLN A 38 -2.25 1.33 -5.80
C GLN A 38 -2.33 1.21 -7.32
N ASP A 39 -2.45 0.00 -7.85
CA ASP A 39 -2.67 -0.22 -9.28
C ASP A 39 -4.10 0.17 -9.70
N ALA A 40 -5.09 -0.08 -8.85
CA ALA A 40 -6.46 0.40 -9.06
C ALA A 40 -6.53 1.95 -9.04
N GLU A 41 -5.81 2.59 -8.12
CA GLU A 41 -5.69 4.06 -8.06
C GLU A 41 -5.04 4.63 -9.33
N ARG A 42 -3.95 4.01 -9.81
CA ARG A 42 -3.33 4.40 -11.09
C ARG A 42 -4.28 4.22 -12.28
N ALA A 43 -5.04 3.12 -12.31
CA ALA A 43 -6.05 2.88 -13.35
C ALA A 43 -7.19 3.90 -13.30
N ALA A 44 -7.50 4.43 -12.11
CA ALA A 44 -8.44 5.54 -11.93
C ALA A 44 -7.85 6.92 -12.28
N GLY A 45 -6.57 6.99 -12.69
CA GLY A 45 -5.90 8.21 -13.13
C GLY A 45 -5.21 9.00 -12.02
N LEU A 46 -5.07 8.44 -10.81
CA LEU A 46 -4.32 9.07 -9.73
C LEU A 46 -2.82 9.06 -10.06
N THR A 47 -2.14 10.16 -9.73
CA THR A 47 -0.68 10.25 -9.85
C THR A 47 0.00 9.52 -8.68
N GLU A 48 1.29 9.23 -8.79
CA GLU A 48 2.04 8.69 -7.64
C GLU A 48 1.97 9.65 -6.44
N ALA A 49 1.98 10.97 -6.66
CA ALA A 49 1.84 11.93 -5.56
C ALA A 49 0.49 11.78 -4.83
N ASP A 50 -0.60 11.54 -5.57
CA ASP A 50 -1.94 11.33 -4.99
C ASP A 50 -2.01 10.01 -4.20
N ILE A 51 -1.38 8.96 -4.73
CA ILE A 51 -1.31 7.62 -4.09
C ILE A 51 -0.57 7.68 -2.75
N TRP A 52 0.39 8.58 -2.60
CA TRP A 52 1.21 8.75 -1.39
C TRP A 52 0.82 9.97 -0.54
N ALA A 53 -0.17 10.77 -0.95
CA ALA A 53 -0.53 12.03 -0.30
C ALA A 53 -0.97 11.88 1.17
N PHE A 54 -1.38 10.69 1.59
CA PHE A 54 -1.90 10.42 2.93
C PHE A 54 -0.79 10.33 4.00
N GLU A 55 0.47 10.12 3.59
CA GLU A 55 1.62 10.04 4.51
C GLU A 55 1.87 11.37 5.25
N ALA A 56 1.54 12.51 4.62
CA ALA A 56 1.80 13.84 5.17
C ALA A 56 0.81 14.29 6.28
N LYS A 57 -0.31 13.58 6.47
CA LYS A 57 -1.36 13.96 7.46
C LYS A 57 -1.36 13.12 8.74
N ALA A 58 -0.44 12.16 8.88
CA ALA A 58 -0.37 11.26 10.03
C ALA A 58 0.68 11.67 11.09
N SER A 59 1.09 12.95 11.12
CA SER A 59 1.96 13.52 12.17
C SER A 59 1.16 14.27 13.24
#